data_AF-A0A7J5DV70-F1
#
_entry.id   AF-A0A7J5DV70-F1
#
_cell.length_a   1.000
_cell.length_b   1.000
_cell.length_c   1.000
_cell.angle_alpha   90.00
_cell.angle_beta   90.00
_cell.angle_gamma   90.00
#
_symmetry.space_group_name_H-M   'P 1'
#
loop_
_entity.id
_entity.type
_entity.pdbx_description
1 polymer ?
#
loop_
_entity_poly.entity_id
_entity_poly.type
_entity_poly.pdbx_seq_one_letter_code
_entity_poly.pdbx_strand_id
1 'polypeptide(L)'
;MRGHQNRWRRTAGVALVLLALTACGSQLDPQTVAKAGNQGGTTGAAAGTGDGGGTTGTGDSGTGGDAAGGGTGGGTSGAGGGGAGGGGSTGGGSGSGGTGGSPASGNGSASGGVKAGSCDGFKNQKGVTDKTITLANISDISGPVPGIFESAQQATRAYVEYFNSQGSICGRKLELLNLDSRADSGADQQAYVKACDQAFAAVGSMSAFDSGGAATASSCGIPDLRSTIVNPERQACKSCFGAYSIKTNLISDPAAKWLASKYPTAVKNAAFLYINAGAAPVNAKSLAAGFERAAGWDAKYIQGIDVAEFNFAPYVQQMKDKGIKAVIYYGPYQNTVKLQQAMQQQGFKPDFYLQDPTIYDKRYIDQAGSVAEGVYVFSPNDLFENTKNAEVQLYLSWLQQVKPGAIPNYYGLFAWSAARLFVEKAIALGGRLSRSSLVAAVRSTSSWTGNGAHTAMNIADGATPPCLKLIQFKSGRWQQVSPGNYMCGKVVNSGVGG
;
A
#
# COMPACT_ATOMS: atom_id res chain seq x y z
N MET A 1 66.85 17.38 -18.45
CA MET A 1 67.44 16.98 -19.74
C MET A 1 66.78 15.68 -20.20
N ARG A 2 66.28 15.67 -21.45
CA ARG A 2 66.04 14.57 -22.42
C ARG A 2 66.04 13.12 -21.87
N GLY A 3 65.12 12.20 -22.18
CA GLY A 3 64.11 12.09 -23.24
C GLY A 3 63.95 10.61 -23.64
N HIS A 4 62.70 10.16 -23.82
CA HIS A 4 62.14 9.10 -24.68
C HIS A 4 62.90 7.78 -25.00
N GLN A 5 62.22 6.62 -24.88
CA GLN A 5 61.52 5.89 -25.98
C GLN A 5 61.01 4.51 -25.46
N ASN A 6 59.71 4.27 -25.34
CA ASN A 6 58.75 3.75 -26.34
C ASN A 6 59.00 2.33 -26.88
N ARG A 7 58.09 1.38 -26.56
CA ARG A 7 57.73 0.28 -27.46
C ARG A 7 56.26 -0.11 -27.30
N TRP A 8 55.51 0.28 -28.32
CA TRP A 8 54.13 -0.06 -28.64
C TRP A 8 54.10 -1.45 -29.31
N ARG A 9 53.12 -2.30 -28.98
CA ARG A 9 52.55 -3.24 -29.96
C ARG A 9 51.07 -3.51 -29.65
N ARG A 10 50.28 -3.26 -30.68
CA ARG A 10 48.83 -3.40 -30.81
C ARG A 10 48.46 -4.87 -30.99
N THR A 11 47.28 -5.27 -30.50
CA THR A 11 46.35 -6.14 -31.23
C THR A 11 44.94 -5.93 -30.71
N ALA A 12 44.05 -5.59 -31.63
CA ALA A 12 42.61 -5.47 -31.45
C ALA A 12 41.92 -6.70 -32.06
N GLY A 13 40.74 -7.05 -31.55
CA GLY A 13 39.65 -7.59 -32.38
C GLY A 13 38.99 -8.89 -31.96
N VAL A 14 37.64 -8.84 -31.99
CA VAL A 14 36.62 -9.91 -32.18
C VAL A 14 36.24 -10.69 -30.91
N ALA A 15 35.08 -10.50 -30.26
CA ALA A 15 33.64 -10.53 -30.63
C ALA A 15 33.00 -11.94 -30.68
N LEU A 16 32.07 -12.16 -29.73
CA LEU A 16 30.79 -12.91 -29.79
C LEU A 16 30.72 -14.39 -30.21
N VAL A 17 30.38 -15.28 -29.25
CA VAL A 17 29.40 -16.41 -29.29
C VAL A 17 29.06 -16.77 -27.82
N LEU A 18 27.94 -16.35 -27.21
CA LEU A 18 26.59 -16.96 -27.09
C LEU A 18 26.41 -18.22 -26.20
N LEU A 19 25.57 -18.01 -25.17
CA LEU A 19 24.46 -18.84 -24.63
C LEU A 19 24.73 -20.21 -23.97
N ALA A 20 24.46 -20.28 -22.66
CA ALA A 20 23.48 -21.21 -22.07
C ALA A 20 23.25 -20.91 -20.56
N LEU A 21 22.22 -20.12 -20.23
CA LEU A 21 21.51 -20.26 -18.95
C LEU A 21 20.02 -20.04 -19.23
N THR A 22 19.30 -21.16 -19.15
CA THR A 22 17.88 -21.34 -19.45
C THR A 22 16.99 -20.50 -18.54
N ALA A 23 16.08 -19.78 -19.18
CA ALA A 23 15.00 -19.01 -18.60
C ALA A 23 13.86 -19.91 -18.09
N CYS A 24 13.40 -19.65 -16.87
CA CYS A 24 12.01 -19.86 -16.45
C CYS A 24 11.48 -18.51 -15.94
N GLY A 25 11.48 -17.51 -16.83
CA GLY A 25 10.74 -16.27 -16.65
C GLY A 25 9.51 -16.34 -17.54
N SER A 26 8.35 -16.63 -16.96
CA SER A 26 7.07 -16.55 -17.66
C SER A 26 6.84 -15.10 -18.08
N GLN A 27 7.07 -14.80 -19.36
CA GLN A 27 6.69 -13.54 -19.99
C GLN A 27 5.16 -13.44 -19.96
N LEU A 28 4.65 -12.41 -19.29
CA LEU A 28 3.27 -11.98 -19.47
C LEU A 28 3.13 -11.39 -20.88
N ASP A 29 2.04 -11.74 -21.54
CA ASP A 29 1.73 -11.31 -22.91
C ASP A 29 1.69 -9.76 -22.99
N PRO A 30 2.43 -9.13 -23.93
CA PRO A 30 2.50 -7.68 -24.09
C PRO A 30 1.14 -6.99 -24.31
N GLN A 31 0.11 -7.69 -24.82
CA GLN A 31 -1.22 -7.12 -25.00
C GLN A 31 -2.01 -7.02 -23.69
N THR A 32 -1.65 -7.82 -22.67
CA THR A 32 -2.19 -7.66 -21.31
C THR A 32 -1.65 -6.38 -20.66
N VAL A 33 -0.39 -6.04 -20.94
CA VAL A 33 0.25 -4.80 -20.47
C VAL A 33 -0.29 -3.58 -21.23
N ALA A 34 -0.52 -3.70 -22.54
CA ALA A 34 -1.00 -2.60 -23.38
C ALA A 34 -2.49 -2.25 -23.16
N LYS A 35 -3.36 -3.22 -22.88
CA LYS A 35 -4.77 -2.95 -22.53
C LYS A 35 -4.94 -2.34 -21.13
N ALA A 36 -3.95 -2.51 -20.25
CA ALA A 36 -3.92 -1.90 -18.92
C ALA A 36 -3.36 -0.46 -18.90
N GLY A 37 -2.78 0.02 -20.00
CA GLY A 37 -2.19 1.36 -20.10
C GLY A 37 -3.11 2.45 -20.66
N ASN A 38 -4.32 2.11 -21.15
CA ASN A 38 -5.10 3.02 -22.00
C ASN A 38 -6.53 3.32 -21.54
N GLN A 39 -6.84 3.18 -20.24
CA GLN A 39 -8.03 3.80 -19.63
C GLN A 39 -7.61 4.96 -18.73
N GLY A 40 -7.23 6.06 -19.37
CA GLY A 40 -6.88 7.30 -18.68
C GLY A 40 -6.26 8.31 -19.64
N GLY A 41 -7.09 9.07 -20.34
CA GLY A 41 -6.67 10.28 -21.05
C GLY A 41 -7.02 10.29 -22.53
N THR A 42 -8.19 10.82 -22.86
CA THR A 42 -8.42 11.39 -24.20
C THR A 42 -7.68 12.73 -24.29
N THR A 43 -6.65 12.77 -25.13
CA THR A 43 -6.05 14.01 -25.63
C THR A 43 -6.86 14.53 -26.81
N GLY A 44 -7.26 15.80 -26.77
CA GLY A 44 -7.67 16.58 -27.94
C GLY A 44 -6.95 17.93 -27.86
N ALA A 45 -6.07 18.20 -28.82
CA ALA A 45 -5.19 19.36 -28.85
C ALA A 45 -5.81 20.57 -29.57
N ALA A 46 -5.57 21.75 -28.96
CA ALA A 46 -5.10 23.03 -29.52
C ALA A 46 -6.04 23.99 -30.30
N ALA A 47 -6.14 25.20 -29.73
CA ALA A 47 -5.80 26.53 -30.29
C ALA A 47 -6.90 27.60 -30.10
N GLY A 48 -6.51 28.79 -29.61
CA GLY A 48 -7.26 30.04 -29.80
C GLY A 48 -7.46 30.91 -28.56
N THR A 49 -6.62 31.92 -28.40
CA THR A 49 -6.82 33.14 -27.58
C THR A 49 -8.08 33.90 -27.99
N GLY A 50 -8.82 34.49 -27.03
CA GLY A 50 -9.85 35.49 -27.32
C GLY A 50 -10.74 35.81 -26.13
N ASP A 51 -10.83 37.11 -25.84
CA ASP A 51 -11.47 37.79 -24.71
C ASP A 51 -13.02 37.90 -24.84
N GLY A 52 -13.69 38.21 -23.72
CA GLY A 52 -14.95 38.99 -23.71
C GLY A 52 -16.33 38.30 -23.75
N GLY A 53 -17.05 38.38 -22.62
CA GLY A 53 -18.42 38.94 -22.56
C GLY A 53 -19.66 38.06 -22.86
N GLY A 54 -20.51 37.91 -21.83
CA GLY A 54 -21.93 38.35 -21.91
C GLY A 54 -23.04 37.40 -22.41
N THR A 55 -23.98 37.13 -21.48
CA THR A 55 -25.46 37.07 -21.63
C THR A 55 -26.19 35.83 -22.23
N THR A 56 -26.99 35.21 -21.34
CA THR A 56 -28.42 34.79 -21.41
C THR A 56 -28.97 33.98 -22.60
N GLY A 57 -29.71 32.89 -22.29
CA GLY A 57 -30.73 32.32 -23.17
C GLY A 57 -31.24 30.94 -22.75
N THR A 58 -32.48 30.89 -22.26
CA THR A 58 -33.33 29.74 -21.88
C THR A 58 -33.98 29.00 -23.06
N GLY A 59 -34.44 27.75 -22.84
CA GLY A 59 -35.45 27.04 -23.66
C GLY A 59 -35.06 25.58 -23.93
N ASP A 60 -35.49 24.57 -23.17
CA ASP A 60 -36.81 23.90 -23.11
C ASP A 60 -37.05 22.88 -24.25
N SER A 61 -37.07 21.59 -23.83
CA SER A 61 -38.13 20.58 -24.08
C SER A 61 -38.47 20.08 -25.50
N GLY A 62 -38.63 18.76 -25.61
CA GLY A 62 -39.13 18.09 -26.82
C GLY A 62 -39.04 16.56 -26.80
N THR A 63 -39.99 15.91 -26.14
CA THR A 63 -40.31 14.47 -26.15
C THR A 63 -40.86 13.95 -27.48
N GLY A 64 -40.67 12.64 -27.74
CA GLY A 64 -41.76 11.78 -28.24
C GLY A 64 -41.47 10.91 -29.46
N GLY A 65 -41.83 9.62 -29.36
CA GLY A 65 -42.48 8.89 -30.47
C GLY A 65 -41.91 7.53 -30.87
N ASP A 66 -42.50 6.47 -30.32
CA ASP A 66 -42.41 5.07 -30.74
C ASP A 66 -42.84 4.79 -32.20
N ALA A 67 -42.37 3.69 -32.78
CA ALA A 67 -43.24 2.70 -33.46
C ALA A 67 -42.49 1.42 -33.86
N ALA A 68 -43.16 0.30 -33.61
CA ALA A 68 -42.78 -1.07 -33.92
C ALA A 68 -43.34 -1.56 -35.27
N GLY A 69 -42.78 -2.69 -35.74
CA GLY A 69 -43.31 -3.58 -36.78
C GLY A 69 -42.15 -4.43 -37.34
N GLY A 70 -42.15 -5.76 -37.46
CA GLY A 70 -43.20 -6.77 -37.45
C GLY A 70 -43.01 -7.70 -38.66
N GLY A 71 -42.86 -9.02 -38.43
CA GLY A 71 -42.95 -10.10 -39.44
C GLY A 71 -41.68 -10.99 -39.51
N THR A 72 -41.59 -12.26 -39.04
CA THR A 72 -42.27 -13.57 -39.25
C THR A 72 -41.94 -14.34 -40.54
N GLY A 73 -41.54 -15.61 -40.37
CA GLY A 73 -41.55 -16.73 -41.33
C GLY A 73 -40.17 -17.40 -41.50
N GLY A 74 -39.91 -18.70 -41.35
CA GLY A 74 -40.74 -19.89 -41.13
C GLY A 74 -40.26 -21.07 -42.00
N GLY A 75 -39.95 -22.23 -41.40
CA GLY A 75 -39.84 -23.58 -42.02
C GLY A 75 -38.43 -24.01 -42.51
N THR A 76 -38.03 -25.28 -42.54
CA THR A 76 -38.58 -26.56 -42.05
C THR A 76 -37.49 -27.64 -42.15
N SER A 77 -37.68 -28.73 -41.38
CA SER A 77 -36.91 -29.96 -41.25
C SER A 77 -36.80 -30.88 -42.48
N GLY A 78 -35.76 -31.72 -42.52
CA GLY A 78 -35.69 -32.94 -43.34
C GLY A 78 -34.72 -33.97 -42.71
N ALA A 79 -35.18 -35.22 -42.59
CA ALA A 79 -34.52 -36.34 -41.90
C ALA A 79 -34.41 -37.59 -42.78
N GLY A 80 -33.53 -38.53 -42.38
CA GLY A 80 -33.45 -39.94 -42.82
C GLY A 80 -32.31 -40.20 -43.81
N GLY A 81 -31.49 -41.26 -43.77
CA GLY A 81 -31.30 -42.53 -43.03
C GLY A 81 -30.13 -43.23 -43.77
N GLY A 82 -29.22 -44.05 -43.26
CA GLY A 82 -29.29 -45.26 -42.43
C GLY A 82 -28.24 -46.25 -43.01
N GLY A 83 -27.55 -47.03 -42.19
CA GLY A 83 -26.64 -48.10 -42.65
C GLY A 83 -25.59 -48.52 -41.61
N ALA A 84 -25.63 -49.79 -41.20
CA ALA A 84 -25.04 -50.35 -39.98
C ALA A 84 -23.83 -51.29 -40.20
N GLY A 85 -23.12 -51.61 -39.09
CA GLY A 85 -22.17 -52.73 -38.90
C GLY A 85 -20.91 -52.25 -38.17
N GLY A 86 -20.74 -52.38 -36.84
CA GLY A 86 -20.54 -53.60 -36.04
C GLY A 86 -19.04 -53.88 -35.91
N GLY A 87 -18.36 -53.98 -34.76
CA GLY A 87 -18.63 -53.85 -33.33
C GLY A 87 -17.30 -54.00 -32.56
N GLY A 88 -17.23 -53.54 -31.30
CA GLY A 88 -16.13 -53.87 -30.38
C GLY A 88 -15.65 -52.72 -29.47
N SER A 89 -16.14 -52.74 -28.21
CA SER A 89 -15.57 -52.21 -26.93
C SER A 89 -14.28 -51.39 -26.94
N THR A 90 -14.08 -50.31 -26.17
CA THR A 90 -14.75 -49.79 -24.96
C THR A 90 -14.27 -48.35 -24.71
N GLY A 91 -15.22 -47.44 -24.41
CA GLY A 91 -15.08 -46.34 -23.45
C GLY A 91 -14.32 -45.07 -23.87
N GLY A 92 -14.98 -44.17 -24.60
CA GLY A 92 -14.53 -42.78 -24.78
C GLY A 92 -15.70 -41.80 -24.98
N GLY A 93 -15.62 -40.65 -24.31
CA GLY A 93 -16.45 -39.44 -24.50
C GLY A 93 -17.27 -39.09 -23.26
N SER A 94 -17.37 -37.84 -22.78
CA SER A 94 -16.77 -36.57 -23.17
C SER A 94 -17.11 -35.56 -22.07
N GLY A 95 -16.21 -34.60 -21.83
CA GLY A 95 -16.49 -33.23 -21.38
C GLY A 95 -17.40 -32.99 -20.17
N SER A 96 -16.80 -32.66 -19.03
CA SER A 96 -17.15 -31.50 -18.18
C SER A 96 -16.38 -31.61 -16.86
N GLY A 97 -15.81 -30.50 -16.41
CA GLY A 97 -15.09 -30.42 -15.14
C GLY A 97 -13.73 -29.75 -15.30
N GLY A 98 -13.75 -28.42 -15.49
CA GLY A 98 -12.55 -27.62 -15.36
C GLY A 98 -11.98 -27.83 -13.95
N THR A 99 -10.87 -28.55 -13.88
CA THR A 99 -10.10 -28.72 -12.65
C THR A 99 -9.63 -27.35 -12.19
N GLY A 100 -10.20 -26.86 -11.10
CA GLY A 100 -9.68 -25.72 -10.38
C GLY A 100 -8.23 -26.01 -10.04
N GLY A 101 -7.30 -25.29 -10.67
CA GLY A 101 -5.88 -25.43 -10.39
C GLY A 101 -5.64 -25.21 -8.91
N SER A 102 -5.14 -26.23 -8.22
CA SER A 102 -4.60 -26.09 -6.87
C SER A 102 -3.60 -24.93 -6.89
N PRO A 103 -3.70 -23.94 -5.99
CA PRO A 103 -2.71 -22.89 -5.94
C PRO A 103 -1.34 -23.53 -5.64
N ALA A 104 -0.30 -23.06 -6.31
CA ALA A 104 1.07 -23.52 -6.08
C ALA A 104 1.38 -23.51 -4.58
N SER A 105 1.99 -24.58 -4.04
CA SER A 105 2.44 -24.63 -2.66
C SER A 105 3.96 -24.43 -2.59
N GLY A 106 4.45 -23.63 -1.63
CA GLY A 106 5.87 -23.37 -1.41
C GLY A 106 6.22 -21.89 -1.17
N ASN A 107 7.51 -21.62 -0.93
CA ASN A 107 8.05 -20.26 -0.83
C ASN A 107 7.78 -19.52 -2.17
N GLY A 108 7.00 -18.45 -2.14
CA GLY A 108 6.58 -17.73 -3.35
C GLY A 108 5.20 -18.13 -3.91
N SER A 109 4.39 -18.82 -3.11
CA SER A 109 2.97 -19.05 -3.39
C SER A 109 2.10 -17.82 -3.10
N ALA A 110 1.24 -17.44 -4.04
CA ALA A 110 0.28 -16.35 -3.86
C ALA A 110 -0.84 -16.69 -2.87
N SER A 111 -1.04 -17.98 -2.57
CA SER A 111 -1.98 -18.45 -1.54
C SER A 111 -1.32 -18.67 -0.18
N GLY A 112 -0.02 -18.40 -0.03
CA GLY A 112 0.69 -18.66 1.23
C GLY A 112 0.69 -20.14 1.66
N GLY A 113 0.36 -21.07 0.74
CA GLY A 113 0.21 -22.49 1.05
C GLY A 113 -1.04 -22.84 1.88
N VAL A 114 -2.01 -21.93 2.03
CA VAL A 114 -3.24 -22.24 2.77
C VAL A 114 -4.05 -23.34 2.09
N LYS A 115 -4.66 -24.23 2.88
CA LYS A 115 -5.57 -25.24 2.37
C LYS A 115 -6.81 -24.57 1.79
N ALA A 116 -7.06 -24.78 0.50
CA ALA A 116 -8.25 -24.28 -0.18
C ALA A 116 -9.53 -24.92 0.40
N GLY A 117 -10.55 -24.10 0.64
CA GLY A 117 -11.90 -24.58 0.91
C GLY A 117 -12.55 -25.13 -0.36
N SER A 118 -13.58 -25.98 -0.21
CA SER A 118 -14.40 -26.39 -1.36
C SER A 118 -15.04 -25.15 -2.00
N CYS A 119 -15.09 -25.11 -3.32
CA CYS A 119 -15.79 -24.06 -4.09
C CYS A 119 -17.28 -24.33 -4.27
N ASP A 120 -17.79 -25.45 -3.76
CA ASP A 120 -19.21 -25.77 -3.82
C ASP A 120 -20.04 -24.71 -3.12
N GLY A 121 -21.12 -24.28 -3.78
CA GLY A 121 -22.01 -23.26 -3.24
C GLY A 121 -21.47 -21.83 -3.30
N PHE A 122 -20.36 -21.57 -4.01
CA PHE A 122 -19.89 -20.21 -4.26
C PHE A 122 -20.94 -19.41 -5.04
N LYS A 123 -21.36 -18.25 -4.52
CA LYS A 123 -22.40 -17.41 -5.13
C LYS A 123 -21.83 -16.09 -5.64
N ASN A 124 -22.38 -15.62 -6.77
CA ASN A 124 -22.21 -14.23 -7.16
C ASN A 124 -22.90 -13.33 -6.14
N GLN A 125 -22.28 -12.19 -5.89
CA GLN A 125 -22.70 -11.20 -4.92
C GLN A 125 -22.11 -9.86 -5.35
N LYS A 126 -22.36 -8.81 -4.58
CA LYS A 126 -21.84 -7.49 -4.93
C LYS A 126 -20.31 -7.51 -5.11
N GLY A 127 -19.86 -7.00 -6.27
CA GLY A 127 -18.45 -7.01 -6.69
C GLY A 127 -17.88 -8.40 -7.04
N VAL A 128 -18.74 -9.40 -7.25
CA VAL A 128 -18.36 -10.76 -7.62
C VAL A 128 -19.22 -11.24 -8.78
N THR A 129 -18.57 -11.52 -9.92
CA THR A 129 -19.18 -12.09 -11.13
C THR A 129 -18.77 -13.55 -11.28
N ASP A 130 -19.20 -14.22 -12.35
CA ASP A 130 -18.73 -15.58 -12.68
C ASP A 130 -17.22 -15.65 -12.95
N LYS A 131 -16.59 -14.52 -13.28
CA LYS A 131 -15.19 -14.45 -13.71
C LYS A 131 -14.29 -13.66 -12.77
N THR A 132 -14.84 -12.74 -11.99
CA THR A 132 -14.04 -11.75 -11.28
C THR A 132 -14.52 -11.49 -9.86
N ILE A 133 -13.57 -11.16 -8.98
CA ILE A 133 -13.80 -10.55 -7.67
C ILE A 133 -13.15 -9.17 -7.72
N THR A 134 -13.97 -8.12 -7.68
CA THR A 134 -13.51 -6.73 -7.72
C THR A 134 -13.06 -6.30 -6.33
N LEU A 135 -11.85 -5.79 -6.23
CA LEU A 135 -11.27 -5.18 -5.03
C LEU A 135 -11.17 -3.68 -5.25
N ALA A 136 -11.61 -2.87 -4.30
CA ALA A 136 -11.35 -1.43 -4.33
C ALA A 136 -10.03 -1.11 -3.62
N ASN A 137 -9.24 -0.18 -4.14
CA ASN A 137 -8.17 0.49 -3.39
C ASN A 137 -8.47 1.98 -3.32
N ILE A 138 -8.69 2.49 -2.11
CA ILE A 138 -8.98 3.89 -1.84
C ILE A 138 -7.72 4.52 -1.26
N SER A 139 -7.04 5.36 -2.02
CA SER A 139 -5.80 5.99 -1.57
C SER A 139 -5.69 7.46 -1.96
N ASP A 140 -4.91 8.24 -1.19
CA ASP A 140 -4.64 9.65 -1.52
C ASP A 140 -3.64 9.71 -2.69
N ILE A 141 -4.16 9.98 -3.90
CA ILE A 141 -3.39 10.09 -5.13
C ILE A 141 -3.23 11.53 -5.55
N SER A 142 -4.32 12.30 -5.57
CA SER A 142 -4.26 13.76 -5.70
C SER A 142 -4.37 14.45 -4.33
N GLY A 143 -4.44 15.78 -4.33
CA GLY A 143 -4.47 16.59 -3.13
C GLY A 143 -3.19 17.42 -2.92
N PRO A 144 -3.00 18.00 -1.73
CA PRO A 144 -1.92 18.94 -1.46
C PRO A 144 -0.51 18.34 -1.59
N VAL A 145 -0.38 17.03 -1.40
CA VAL A 145 0.86 16.27 -1.62
C VAL A 145 0.57 15.19 -2.67
N PRO A 146 0.73 15.49 -3.98
CA PRO A 146 0.45 14.54 -5.04
C PRO A 146 1.24 13.23 -4.87
N GLY A 147 0.56 12.10 -5.04
CA GLY A 147 1.13 10.76 -5.00
C GLY A 147 1.60 10.30 -3.62
N ILE A 148 1.17 10.95 -2.54
CA ILE A 148 1.63 10.65 -1.18
C ILE A 148 1.45 9.17 -0.81
N PHE A 149 0.37 8.52 -1.27
CA PHE A 149 0.10 7.10 -1.05
C PHE A 149 -0.02 6.28 -2.34
N GLU A 150 0.59 6.73 -3.44
CA GLU A 150 0.59 5.99 -4.71
C GLU A 150 1.19 4.57 -4.57
N SER A 151 2.17 4.43 -3.66
CA SER A 151 2.80 3.13 -3.37
C SER A 151 1.81 2.08 -2.89
N ALA A 152 0.72 2.47 -2.22
CA ALA A 152 -0.33 1.55 -1.77
C ALA A 152 -1.09 0.95 -2.96
N GLN A 153 -1.53 1.79 -3.92
CA GLN A 153 -2.17 1.32 -5.15
C GLN A 153 -1.23 0.47 -6.01
N GLN A 154 0.01 0.90 -6.17
CA GLN A 154 1.01 0.17 -6.94
C GLN A 154 1.27 -1.23 -6.34
N ALA A 155 1.37 -1.32 -5.02
CA ALA A 155 1.61 -2.59 -4.34
C ALA A 155 0.39 -3.52 -4.34
N THR A 156 -0.83 -2.99 -4.17
CA THR A 156 -2.04 -3.80 -4.32
C THR A 156 -2.18 -4.33 -5.74
N ARG A 157 -1.90 -3.49 -6.76
CA ARG A 157 -1.85 -3.92 -8.15
C ARG A 157 -0.79 -5.01 -8.35
N ALA A 158 0.41 -4.83 -7.82
CA ALA A 158 1.48 -5.83 -7.89
C ALA A 158 1.01 -7.18 -7.33
N TYR A 159 0.30 -7.20 -6.20
CA TYR A 159 -0.22 -8.44 -5.62
C TYR A 159 -1.33 -9.06 -6.47
N VAL A 160 -2.24 -8.25 -7.01
CA VAL A 160 -3.32 -8.72 -7.89
C VAL A 160 -2.76 -9.39 -9.13
N GLU A 161 -1.78 -8.78 -9.80
CA GLU A 161 -1.11 -9.36 -10.98
C GLU A 161 -0.35 -10.64 -10.62
N TYR A 162 0.39 -10.61 -9.50
CA TYR A 162 1.06 -11.79 -8.95
C TYR A 162 0.10 -12.95 -8.74
N PHE A 163 -0.99 -12.73 -8.02
CA PHE A 163 -1.99 -13.75 -7.76
C PHE A 163 -2.64 -14.25 -9.06
N ASN A 164 -3.05 -13.34 -9.95
CA ASN A 164 -3.69 -13.68 -11.20
C ASN A 164 -2.76 -14.47 -12.15
N SER A 165 -1.44 -14.30 -12.05
CA SER A 165 -0.47 -15.10 -12.81
C SER A 165 -0.41 -16.56 -12.33
N GLN A 166 -0.75 -16.84 -11.07
CA GLN A 166 -0.61 -18.17 -10.46
C GLN A 166 -1.94 -18.91 -10.26
N GLY A 167 -3.07 -18.22 -10.14
CA GLY A 167 -4.31 -18.87 -9.73
C GLY A 167 -5.58 -18.03 -9.85
N SER A 168 -6.65 -18.52 -9.22
CA SER A 168 -7.96 -17.89 -9.13
C SER A 168 -8.66 -18.33 -7.84
N ILE A 169 -9.61 -17.55 -7.34
CA ILE A 169 -10.47 -17.95 -6.21
C ILE A 169 -11.75 -18.54 -6.80
N CYS A 170 -11.90 -19.87 -6.72
CA CYS A 170 -13.07 -20.57 -7.26
C CYS A 170 -13.40 -20.17 -8.71
N GLY A 171 -12.37 -20.16 -9.57
CA GLY A 171 -12.48 -19.81 -10.98
C GLY A 171 -12.47 -18.31 -11.28
N ARG A 172 -12.39 -17.44 -10.27
CA ARG A 172 -12.47 -15.98 -10.43
C ARG A 172 -11.11 -15.31 -10.25
N LYS A 173 -10.75 -14.44 -11.19
CA LYS A 173 -9.58 -13.56 -11.10
C LYS A 173 -9.89 -12.33 -10.26
N LEU A 174 -8.86 -11.66 -9.77
CA LEU A 174 -9.00 -10.40 -9.07
C LEU A 174 -8.98 -9.24 -10.06
N GLU A 175 -9.86 -8.27 -9.86
CA GLU A 175 -9.84 -6.98 -10.57
C GLU A 175 -9.67 -5.86 -9.55
N LEU A 176 -8.97 -4.79 -9.93
CA LEU A 176 -8.69 -3.67 -9.03
C LEU A 176 -9.42 -2.40 -9.50
N LEU A 177 -10.28 -1.87 -8.65
CA LEU A 177 -10.93 -0.56 -8.77
C LEU A 177 -10.15 0.46 -7.94
N ASN A 178 -9.36 1.30 -8.61
CA ASN A 178 -8.63 2.38 -7.94
C ASN A 178 -9.52 3.61 -7.75
N LEU A 179 -9.59 4.13 -6.53
CA LEU A 179 -10.34 5.32 -6.16
C LEU A 179 -9.42 6.29 -5.42
N ASP A 180 -9.55 7.57 -5.75
CA ASP A 180 -8.75 8.65 -5.16
C ASP A 180 -9.51 9.32 -4.02
N SER A 181 -8.95 9.24 -2.80
CA SER A 181 -9.47 9.93 -1.60
C SER A 181 -8.92 11.34 -1.43
N ARG A 182 -8.00 11.80 -2.30
CA ARG A 182 -7.58 13.21 -2.46
C ARG A 182 -7.04 13.89 -1.20
N ALA A 183 -6.66 13.12 -0.18
CA ALA A 183 -6.37 13.62 1.16
C ALA A 183 -7.50 14.51 1.72
N ASP A 184 -8.76 14.06 1.55
CA ASP A 184 -9.97 14.77 1.97
C ASP A 184 -11.02 13.79 2.51
N SER A 185 -11.64 14.13 3.65
CA SER A 185 -12.64 13.27 4.29
C SER A 185 -13.90 13.08 3.43
N GLY A 186 -14.35 14.11 2.70
CA GLY A 186 -15.53 14.01 1.83
C GLY A 186 -15.27 13.12 0.62
N ALA A 187 -14.08 13.24 0.02
CA ALA A 187 -13.60 12.38 -1.05
C ALA A 187 -13.45 10.92 -0.60
N ASP A 188 -12.86 10.67 0.58
CA ASP A 188 -12.78 9.32 1.15
C ASP A 188 -14.19 8.72 1.34
N GLN A 189 -15.14 9.49 1.89
CA GLN A 189 -16.54 9.06 2.00
C GLN A 189 -17.13 8.69 0.63
N GLN A 190 -16.98 9.54 -0.38
CA GLN A 190 -17.50 9.29 -1.74
C GLN A 190 -16.85 8.07 -2.39
N ALA A 191 -15.55 7.86 -2.18
CA ALA A 191 -14.85 6.66 -2.63
C ALA A 191 -15.43 5.41 -1.97
N TYR A 192 -15.71 5.43 -0.66
CA TYR A 192 -16.35 4.31 0.01
C TYR A 192 -17.80 4.08 -0.43
N VAL A 193 -18.56 5.11 -0.79
CA VAL A 193 -19.89 4.92 -1.42
C VAL A 193 -19.76 4.12 -2.72
N LYS A 194 -18.81 4.48 -3.60
CA LYS A 194 -18.54 3.75 -4.84
C LYS A 194 -18.05 2.32 -4.59
N ALA A 195 -17.10 2.14 -3.67
CA ALA A 195 -16.58 0.83 -3.31
C ALA A 195 -17.68 -0.09 -2.73
N CYS A 196 -18.53 0.45 -1.86
CA CYS A 196 -19.66 -0.27 -1.29
C CYS A 196 -20.66 -0.75 -2.34
N ASP A 197 -20.71 -0.13 -3.52
CA ASP A 197 -21.57 -0.49 -4.64
C ASP A 197 -20.91 -1.44 -5.64
N GLN A 198 -19.65 -1.21 -5.98
CA GLN A 198 -18.98 -1.86 -7.11
C GLN A 198 -18.00 -2.98 -6.72
N ALA A 199 -17.47 -2.97 -5.50
CA ALA A 199 -16.41 -3.90 -5.09
C ALA A 199 -16.89 -4.92 -4.05
N PHE A 200 -16.23 -6.08 -4.00
CA PHE A 200 -16.47 -7.09 -2.97
C PHE A 200 -15.84 -6.67 -1.64
N ALA A 201 -14.59 -6.19 -1.68
CA ALA A 201 -13.79 -5.75 -0.55
C ALA A 201 -12.97 -4.51 -0.92
N ALA A 202 -12.58 -3.71 0.07
CA ALA A 202 -11.53 -2.70 -0.06
C ALA A 202 -10.21 -3.29 0.46
N VAL A 203 -9.13 -3.20 -0.32
CA VAL A 203 -7.87 -3.89 -0.05
C VAL A 203 -6.68 -2.97 -0.34
N GLY A 204 -5.79 -2.86 0.63
CA GLY A 204 -4.56 -2.07 0.56
C GLY A 204 -4.76 -0.56 0.54
N SER A 205 -5.95 -0.07 0.85
CA SER A 205 -6.28 1.37 0.93
C SER A 205 -5.39 2.12 1.94
N MET A 206 -5.06 3.38 1.63
CA MET A 206 -4.28 4.26 2.51
C MET A 206 -4.68 5.72 2.33
N SER A 207 -5.19 6.37 3.39
CA SER A 207 -5.55 7.79 3.38
C SER A 207 -5.24 8.43 4.73
N ALA A 208 -4.79 9.69 4.70
CA ALA A 208 -4.52 10.48 5.90
C ALA A 208 -5.82 10.98 6.57
N PHE A 209 -6.91 11.03 5.81
CA PHE A 209 -8.24 11.48 6.21
C PHE A 209 -9.25 10.32 6.21
N ASP A 210 -8.78 9.13 6.57
CA ASP A 210 -9.57 7.89 6.54
C ASP A 210 -10.77 7.86 7.49
N SER A 211 -10.93 8.86 8.36
CA SER A 211 -12.17 9.04 9.15
C SER A 211 -13.40 9.25 8.26
N GLY A 212 -13.25 9.86 7.08
CA GLY A 212 -14.36 10.26 6.21
C GLY A 212 -15.26 9.11 5.74
N GLY A 213 -14.67 8.00 5.29
CA GLY A 213 -15.41 6.82 4.83
C GLY A 213 -15.66 5.77 5.91
N ALA A 214 -15.29 6.01 7.17
CA ALA A 214 -15.37 5.00 8.23
C ALA A 214 -16.80 4.53 8.49
N ALA A 215 -17.73 5.49 8.62
CA ALA A 215 -19.15 5.19 8.81
C ALA A 215 -19.75 4.49 7.59
N THR A 216 -19.42 4.93 6.38
CA THR A 216 -19.89 4.32 5.12
C THR A 216 -19.43 2.87 4.99
N ALA A 217 -18.15 2.60 5.23
CA ALA A 217 -17.58 1.25 5.20
C ALA A 217 -18.27 0.34 6.23
N SER A 218 -18.41 0.82 7.46
CA SER A 218 -19.05 0.06 8.54
C SER A 218 -20.53 -0.19 8.29
N SER A 219 -21.24 0.75 7.66
CA SER A 219 -22.67 0.64 7.36
C SER A 219 -22.95 -0.38 6.26
N CYS A 220 -22.18 -0.35 5.16
CA CYS A 220 -22.36 -1.28 4.05
C CYS A 220 -21.70 -2.65 4.27
N GLY A 221 -20.92 -2.79 5.36
CA GLY A 221 -20.25 -4.02 5.77
C GLY A 221 -19.18 -4.50 4.78
N ILE A 222 -18.61 -3.59 3.97
CA ILE A 222 -17.51 -3.95 3.07
C ILE A 222 -16.29 -4.38 3.92
N PRO A 223 -15.69 -5.57 3.68
CA PRO A 223 -14.43 -5.94 4.27
C PRO A 223 -13.37 -4.96 3.79
N ASP A 224 -12.77 -4.21 4.71
CA ASP A 224 -11.84 -3.13 4.40
C ASP A 224 -10.48 -3.45 5.04
N LEU A 225 -9.62 -4.15 4.29
CA LEU A 225 -8.28 -4.55 4.70
C LEU A 225 -7.29 -3.49 4.21
N ARG A 226 -7.02 -2.49 5.04
CA ARG A 226 -6.20 -1.33 4.71
C ARG A 226 -4.72 -1.61 4.89
N SER A 227 -3.87 -0.81 4.23
CA SER A 227 -2.43 -0.79 4.52
C SER A 227 -2.20 -0.44 6.00
N THR A 228 -2.79 0.68 6.44
CA THR A 228 -2.91 1.04 7.85
C THR A 228 -4.20 1.84 8.07
N ILE A 229 -4.62 1.90 9.33
CA ILE A 229 -5.65 2.81 9.82
C ILE A 229 -4.97 3.88 10.66
N VAL A 230 -5.25 5.15 10.43
CA VAL A 230 -4.54 6.26 11.10
C VAL A 230 -5.44 7.15 11.95
N ASN A 231 -6.76 7.15 11.75
CA ASN A 231 -7.70 7.90 12.59
C ASN A 231 -8.56 6.98 13.50
N PRO A 232 -8.89 7.42 14.74
CA PRO A 232 -9.72 6.66 15.68
C PRO A 232 -11.10 6.27 15.12
N GLU A 233 -11.73 7.13 14.32
CA GLU A 233 -13.04 6.87 13.72
C GLU A 233 -13.01 5.64 12.81
N ARG A 234 -11.94 5.49 12.03
CA ARG A 234 -11.72 4.30 11.20
C ARG A 234 -11.33 3.09 12.03
N GLN A 235 -10.67 3.24 13.18
CA GLN A 235 -10.39 2.13 14.12
C GLN A 235 -11.68 1.57 14.75
N ALA A 236 -12.73 2.39 14.88
CA ALA A 236 -14.04 1.96 15.37
C ALA A 236 -14.90 1.24 14.31
N CYS A 237 -14.50 1.25 13.03
CA CYS A 237 -15.24 0.59 11.96
C CYS A 237 -15.24 -0.94 12.11
N LYS A 238 -16.44 -1.54 12.12
CA LYS A 238 -16.64 -2.98 12.43
C LYS A 238 -16.16 -3.93 11.33
N SER A 239 -15.92 -3.43 10.12
CA SER A 239 -15.43 -4.22 8.98
C SER A 239 -14.07 -3.75 8.47
N CYS A 240 -13.42 -2.82 9.18
CA CYS A 240 -12.14 -2.25 8.79
C CYS A 240 -11.00 -2.83 9.63
N PHE A 241 -9.88 -3.13 8.98
CA PHE A 241 -8.71 -3.76 9.56
C PHE A 241 -7.45 -3.16 8.95
N GLY A 242 -6.43 -2.87 9.75
CA GLY A 242 -5.12 -2.43 9.26
C GLY A 242 -4.13 -3.60 9.21
N ALA A 243 -3.56 -3.90 8.05
CA ALA A 243 -2.48 -4.88 7.94
C ALA A 243 -1.26 -4.47 8.78
N TYR A 244 -0.94 -3.16 8.79
CA TYR A 244 -0.25 -2.56 9.92
C TYR A 244 -1.27 -2.26 11.02
N SER A 245 -1.38 -3.16 11.99
CA SER A 245 -2.32 -3.01 13.09
C SER A 245 -1.76 -2.07 14.14
N ILE A 246 -2.35 -0.88 14.24
CA ILE A 246 -2.03 0.12 15.26
C ILE A 246 -3.31 0.68 15.85
N LYS A 247 -3.28 0.99 17.15
CA LYS A 247 -4.26 1.86 17.79
C LYS A 247 -3.62 3.18 18.14
N THR A 248 -4.34 4.26 17.89
CA THR A 248 -3.78 5.61 17.99
C THR A 248 -3.29 5.90 19.41
N ASN A 249 -4.00 5.44 20.45
CA ASN A 249 -3.57 5.59 21.84
C ASN A 249 -2.55 4.57 22.34
N LEU A 250 -2.19 3.56 21.56
CA LEU A 250 -1.30 2.49 22.00
C LEU A 250 0.07 2.65 21.35
N ILE A 251 1.07 3.01 22.14
CA ILE A 251 2.42 3.32 21.68
C ILE A 251 3.41 2.22 22.10
N SER A 252 4.15 1.70 21.14
CA SER A 252 5.22 0.73 21.39
C SER A 252 6.42 1.43 22.07
N ASP A 253 6.83 0.96 23.24
CA ASP A 253 7.93 1.54 24.02
C ASP A 253 9.39 1.26 23.57
N PRO A 254 9.72 0.28 22.69
CA PRO A 254 11.11 -0.07 22.44
C PRO A 254 11.95 1.07 21.86
N ALA A 255 11.41 1.83 20.91
CA ALA A 255 12.13 2.95 20.29
C ALA A 255 12.42 4.05 21.32
N ALA A 256 11.42 4.39 22.14
CA ALA A 256 11.54 5.40 23.19
C ALA A 256 12.60 5.02 24.23
N LYS A 257 12.61 3.76 24.67
CA LYS A 257 13.57 3.24 25.65
C LYS A 257 14.99 3.16 25.11
N TRP A 258 15.16 2.70 23.88
CA TRP A 258 16.48 2.61 23.24
C TRP A 258 17.11 4.00 23.03
N LEU A 259 16.32 4.97 22.57
CA LEU A 259 16.80 6.33 22.39
C LEU A 259 17.07 7.02 23.73
N ALA A 260 16.26 6.76 24.76
CA ALA A 260 16.53 7.27 26.12
C ALA A 260 17.79 6.66 26.74
N SER A 261 18.11 5.38 26.50
CA SER A 261 19.36 4.79 26.98
C SER A 261 20.59 5.34 26.27
N LYS A 262 20.45 5.66 24.98
CA LYS A 262 21.55 6.22 24.16
C LYS A 262 21.74 7.73 24.34
N TYR A 263 20.66 8.47 24.56
CA TYR A 263 20.65 9.93 24.66
C TYR A 263 19.86 10.40 25.89
N PRO A 264 20.27 10.02 27.11
CA PRO A 264 19.48 10.22 28.34
C PRO A 264 19.20 11.69 28.66
N THR A 265 20.09 12.60 28.26
CA THR A 265 19.91 14.05 28.43
C THR A 265 19.08 14.68 27.32
N ALA A 266 19.20 14.17 26.08
CA ALA A 266 18.51 14.75 24.92
C ALA A 266 17.00 14.52 24.99
N VAL A 267 16.57 13.33 25.42
CA VAL A 267 15.14 12.98 25.52
C VAL A 267 14.38 13.81 26.56
N LYS A 268 15.09 14.52 27.45
CA LYS A 268 14.52 15.50 28.39
C LYS A 268 14.31 16.89 27.79
N ASN A 269 14.62 17.06 26.50
CA ASN A 269 14.45 18.30 25.75
C ASN A 269 13.96 17.95 24.34
N ALA A 270 12.79 17.30 24.26
CA ALA A 270 12.24 16.79 23.02
C ALA A 270 11.24 17.75 22.39
N ALA A 271 11.28 17.86 21.06
CA ALA A 271 10.26 18.52 20.26
C ALA A 271 9.49 17.50 19.42
N PHE A 272 8.17 17.57 19.43
CA PHE A 272 7.28 16.80 18.57
C PHE A 272 6.58 17.77 17.61
N LEU A 273 7.12 17.86 16.40
CA LEU A 273 6.57 18.67 15.32
C LEU A 273 5.68 17.80 14.43
N TYR A 274 4.62 18.38 13.87
CA TYR A 274 3.74 17.65 12.96
C TYR A 274 3.14 18.55 11.90
N ILE A 275 2.78 17.99 10.74
CA ILE A 275 1.92 18.68 9.78
C ILE A 275 0.51 18.79 10.35
N ASN A 276 -0.12 19.97 10.29
CA ASN A 276 -1.45 20.21 10.85
C ASN A 276 -2.56 19.75 9.88
N ALA A 277 -2.57 18.45 9.57
CA ALA A 277 -3.51 17.85 8.62
C ALA A 277 -3.80 16.38 8.95
N GLY A 278 -5.04 15.97 8.70
CA GLY A 278 -5.50 14.58 8.84
C GLY A 278 -5.14 14.00 10.20
N ALA A 279 -4.61 12.78 10.18
CA ALA A 279 -4.25 12.03 11.38
C ALA A 279 -3.00 12.55 12.13
N ALA A 280 -2.20 13.43 11.53
CA ALA A 280 -0.90 13.80 12.09
C ALA A 280 -0.95 14.47 13.48
N PRO A 281 -1.88 15.40 13.77
CA PRO A 281 -1.96 16.03 15.09
C PRO A 281 -2.24 15.04 16.22
N VAL A 282 -3.18 14.10 16.04
CA VAL A 282 -3.53 13.13 17.08
C VAL A 282 -2.41 12.11 17.28
N ASN A 283 -1.80 11.63 16.20
CA ASN A 283 -0.71 10.65 16.27
C ASN A 283 0.56 11.25 16.89
N ALA A 284 0.93 12.48 16.55
CA ALA A 284 2.09 13.15 17.15
C ALA A 284 1.92 13.39 18.66
N LYS A 285 0.74 13.86 19.08
CA LYS A 285 0.41 14.07 20.50
C LYS A 285 0.37 12.75 21.27
N SER A 286 -0.18 11.69 20.66
CA SER A 286 -0.20 10.36 21.25
C SER A 286 1.20 9.78 21.40
N LEU A 287 2.05 9.92 20.38
CA LEU A 287 3.44 9.47 20.43
C LEU A 287 4.22 10.21 21.53
N ALA A 288 4.05 11.54 21.64
CA ALA A 288 4.66 12.34 22.70
C ALA A 288 4.27 11.81 24.09
N ALA A 289 2.97 11.76 24.39
CA ALA A 289 2.46 11.26 25.68
C ALA A 289 2.87 9.80 25.96
N GLY A 290 2.91 8.97 24.92
CA GLY A 290 3.39 7.59 24.99
C GLY A 290 4.87 7.53 25.37
N PHE A 291 5.74 8.33 24.75
CA PHE A 291 7.18 8.35 25.03
C PHE A 291 7.49 8.90 26.43
N GLU A 292 6.74 9.91 26.89
CA GLU A 292 6.80 10.41 28.27
C GLU A 292 6.50 9.29 29.28
N ARG A 293 5.39 8.56 29.10
CA ARG A 293 4.99 7.46 29.98
C ARG A 293 5.91 6.24 29.89
N ALA A 294 6.38 5.92 28.69
CA ALA A 294 7.15 4.72 28.42
C ALA A 294 8.61 4.78 28.90
N ALA A 295 9.23 5.95 28.77
CA ALA A 295 10.67 6.12 28.94
C ALA A 295 11.05 7.46 29.61
N GLY A 296 10.08 8.21 30.15
CA GLY A 296 10.33 9.45 30.87
C GLY A 296 10.85 10.57 29.99
N TRP A 297 10.46 10.63 28.72
CA TRP A 297 10.79 11.78 27.87
C TRP A 297 10.14 13.06 28.42
N ASP A 298 10.61 14.23 27.99
CA ASP A 298 10.00 15.53 28.30
C ASP A 298 9.76 16.29 26.99
N ALA A 299 8.48 16.34 26.56
CA ALA A 299 8.06 16.96 25.31
C ALA A 299 7.85 18.48 25.47
N LYS A 300 8.96 19.22 25.55
CA LYS A 300 8.98 20.68 25.78
C LYS A 300 8.38 21.52 24.66
N TYR A 301 8.27 20.97 23.46
CA TYR A 301 7.74 21.66 22.30
C TYR A 301 6.91 20.74 21.42
N ILE A 302 5.59 20.84 21.51
CA ILE A 302 4.66 20.11 20.66
C ILE A 302 3.96 21.12 19.75
N GLN A 303 4.23 21.10 18.45
CA GLN A 303 3.77 22.17 17.56
C GLN A 303 3.37 21.65 16.17
N GLY A 304 2.20 22.09 15.73
CA GLY A 304 1.72 21.90 14.37
C GLY A 304 2.31 22.93 13.40
N ILE A 305 2.62 22.48 12.20
CA ILE A 305 3.06 23.26 11.05
C ILE A 305 1.94 23.19 10.01
N ASP A 306 1.43 24.33 9.56
CA ASP A 306 0.33 24.33 8.58
C ASP A 306 0.79 23.79 7.23
N VAL A 307 -0.14 23.19 6.47
CA VAL A 307 0.16 22.55 5.18
C VAL A 307 0.75 23.55 4.17
N ALA A 308 0.26 24.78 4.20
CA ALA A 308 0.71 25.86 3.33
C ALA A 308 2.00 26.55 3.82
N GLU A 309 2.56 26.15 4.97
CA GLU A 309 3.75 26.77 5.52
C GLU A 309 4.96 26.56 4.59
N PHE A 310 5.67 27.66 4.34
CA PHE A 310 6.86 27.70 3.51
C PHE A 310 8.09 28.18 4.29
N ASN A 311 7.90 28.87 5.42
CA ASN A 311 8.95 29.38 6.28
C ASN A 311 9.08 28.56 7.56
N PHE A 312 10.05 27.65 7.59
CA PHE A 312 10.30 26.79 8.74
C PHE A 312 11.21 27.45 9.79
N ALA A 313 11.72 28.65 9.53
CA ALA A 313 12.69 29.31 10.38
C ALA A 313 12.17 29.63 11.81
N PRO A 314 10.93 30.09 12.00
CA PRO A 314 10.41 30.38 13.34
C PRO A 314 10.34 29.14 14.24
N TYR A 315 10.00 27.97 13.68
CA TYR A 315 9.95 26.70 14.43
C TYR A 315 11.35 26.28 14.91
N VAL A 316 12.37 26.47 14.06
CA VAL A 316 13.76 26.20 14.42
C VAL A 316 14.25 27.16 15.50
N GLN A 317 13.88 28.44 15.43
CA GLN A 317 14.23 29.41 16.47
C GLN A 317 13.60 29.03 17.81
N GLN A 318 12.32 28.65 17.83
CA GLN A 318 11.68 28.16 19.06
C GLN A 318 12.35 26.90 19.62
N MET A 319 12.80 25.98 18.76
CA MET A 319 13.58 24.81 19.20
C MET A 319 14.90 25.22 19.87
N LYS A 320 15.61 26.24 19.35
CA LYS A 320 16.82 26.77 19.98
C LYS A 320 16.51 27.42 21.34
N ASP A 321 15.51 28.29 21.38
CA ASP A 321 15.14 29.04 22.60
C ASP A 321 14.73 28.10 23.74
N LYS A 322 14.08 26.97 23.40
CA LYS A 322 13.68 25.93 24.36
C LYS A 322 14.78 24.90 24.67
N GLY A 323 15.98 25.06 24.08
CA GLY A 323 17.10 24.15 24.29
C GLY A 323 16.86 22.72 23.80
N ILE A 324 16.07 22.54 22.73
CA ILE A 324 15.71 21.23 22.20
C ILE A 324 16.95 20.47 21.72
N LYS A 325 16.99 19.17 22.05
CA LYS A 325 18.08 18.23 21.72
C LYS A 325 17.60 16.98 20.99
N ALA A 326 16.32 16.64 21.09
CA ALA A 326 15.69 15.56 20.34
C ALA A 326 14.57 16.13 19.47
N VAL A 327 14.59 15.89 18.16
CA VAL A 327 13.53 16.34 17.26
C VAL A 327 12.80 15.13 16.69
N ILE A 328 11.49 15.15 16.84
CA ILE A 328 10.55 14.17 16.31
C ILE A 328 9.63 14.90 15.36
N TYR A 329 9.45 14.35 14.16
CA TYR A 329 8.53 14.90 13.18
C TYR A 329 7.51 13.85 12.73
N TYR A 330 6.28 14.29 12.47
CA TYR A 330 5.21 13.47 11.92
C TYR A 330 4.57 14.18 10.72
N GLY A 331 4.74 13.63 9.53
CA GLY A 331 4.25 14.24 8.30
C GLY A 331 4.98 13.76 7.04
N PRO A 332 4.65 14.33 5.88
CA PRO A 332 5.24 13.94 4.60
C PRO A 332 6.72 14.30 4.54
N TYR A 333 7.51 13.50 3.82
CA TYR A 333 8.97 13.66 3.74
C TYR A 333 9.39 15.02 3.17
N GLN A 334 8.57 15.63 2.31
CA GLN A 334 8.85 16.94 1.72
C GLN A 334 8.96 18.02 2.81
N ASN A 335 8.12 17.97 3.83
CA ASN A 335 8.13 18.90 4.95
C ASN A 335 9.25 18.57 5.94
N THR A 336 9.59 17.28 6.11
CA THR A 336 10.81 16.85 6.81
C THR A 336 12.04 17.53 6.21
N VAL A 337 12.20 17.48 4.89
CA VAL A 337 13.35 18.09 4.19
C VAL A 337 13.40 19.59 4.43
N LYS A 338 12.27 20.30 4.27
CA LYS A 338 12.20 21.76 4.54
C LYS A 338 12.61 22.10 5.97
N LEU A 339 12.12 21.34 6.96
CA LEU A 339 12.48 21.52 8.36
C LEU A 339 13.98 21.28 8.58
N GLN A 340 14.53 20.16 8.09
CA GLN A 340 15.95 19.82 8.26
C GLN A 340 16.88 20.81 7.55
N GLN A 341 16.49 21.32 6.37
CA GLN A 341 17.22 22.38 5.68
C GLN A 341 17.19 23.69 6.47
N ALA A 342 16.04 24.08 7.03
CA ALA A 342 15.94 25.26 7.90
C ALA A 342 16.79 25.09 9.17
N MET A 343 16.83 23.89 9.76
CA MET A 343 17.71 23.57 10.89
C MET A 343 19.18 23.76 10.52
N GLN A 344 19.60 23.23 9.35
CA GLN A 344 20.96 23.39 8.84
C GLN A 344 21.32 24.87 8.58
N GLN A 345 20.45 25.61 7.88
CA GLN A 345 20.64 27.04 7.57
C GLN A 345 20.79 27.89 8.82
N GLN A 346 20.09 27.51 9.89
CA GLN A 346 20.14 28.20 11.17
C GLN A 346 21.23 27.69 12.11
N GLY A 347 22.04 26.72 11.71
CA GLY A 347 23.05 26.13 12.59
C GLY A 347 22.46 25.39 13.80
N PHE A 348 21.20 24.94 13.72
CA PHE A 348 20.59 24.10 14.75
C PHE A 348 20.86 22.63 14.47
N LYS A 349 21.54 21.95 15.40
CA LYS A 349 21.85 20.53 15.32
C LYS A 349 21.38 19.82 16.59
N PRO A 350 20.28 19.03 16.54
CA PRO A 350 19.89 18.19 17.66
C PRO A 350 20.85 17.01 17.81
N ASP A 351 20.84 16.37 18.97
CA ASP A 351 21.63 15.17 19.24
C ASP A 351 21.12 13.99 18.40
N PHE A 352 19.81 13.97 18.10
CA PHE A 352 19.22 13.12 17.09
C PHE A 352 17.93 13.68 16.49
N TYR A 353 17.62 13.21 15.29
CA TYR A 353 16.33 13.38 14.62
C TYR A 353 15.68 12.01 14.46
N LEU A 354 14.42 11.89 14.82
CA LEU A 354 13.60 10.70 14.68
C LEU A 354 12.36 11.02 13.86
N GLN A 355 11.97 10.11 12.98
CA GLN A 355 10.66 10.16 12.34
C GLN A 355 10.06 8.77 12.24
N ASP A 356 8.76 8.72 11.99
CA ASP A 356 8.04 7.51 11.63
C ASP A 356 8.52 6.94 10.26
N PRO A 357 8.06 5.74 9.86
CA PRO A 357 8.47 5.09 8.61
C PRO A 357 8.30 5.89 7.31
N THR A 358 7.56 7.01 7.31
CA THR A 358 7.31 7.83 6.12
C THR A 358 8.58 8.26 5.37
N ILE A 359 9.70 8.46 6.06
CA ILE A 359 10.98 8.86 5.43
C ILE A 359 11.90 7.68 5.09
N TYR A 360 11.51 6.44 5.38
CA TYR A 360 12.18 5.26 4.84
C TYR A 360 11.76 5.07 3.37
N ASP A 361 12.18 6.04 2.55
CA ASP A 361 11.79 6.22 1.16
C ASP A 361 12.98 6.84 0.41
N LYS A 362 13.28 6.33 -0.79
CA LYS A 362 14.41 6.81 -1.59
C LYS A 362 14.26 8.30 -1.98
N ARG A 363 13.03 8.79 -2.20
CA ARG A 363 12.77 10.19 -2.58
C ARG A 363 13.18 11.15 -1.48
N TYR A 364 12.98 10.76 -0.22
CA TYR A 364 13.46 11.53 0.92
C TYR A 364 14.98 11.66 0.86
N ILE A 365 15.71 10.56 0.65
CA ILE A 365 17.17 10.57 0.58
C ILE A 365 17.66 11.47 -0.57
N ASP A 366 17.06 11.33 -1.75
CA ASP A 366 17.42 12.11 -2.94
C ASP A 366 17.21 13.61 -2.72
N GLN A 367 16.14 14.01 -2.02
CA GLN A 367 15.81 15.41 -1.77
C GLN A 367 16.56 16.00 -0.55
N ALA A 368 16.77 15.21 0.49
CA ALA A 368 17.45 15.63 1.72
C ALA A 368 18.96 15.79 1.51
N GLY A 369 19.57 14.96 0.67
CA GLY A 369 21.03 14.96 0.49
C GLY A 369 21.75 14.80 1.83
N SER A 370 22.67 15.71 2.17
CA SER A 370 23.50 15.59 3.38
C SER A 370 22.72 15.67 4.69
N VAL A 371 21.53 16.29 4.71
CA VAL A 371 20.76 16.43 5.98
C VAL A 371 20.05 15.15 6.40
N ALA A 372 20.02 14.11 5.55
CA ALA A 372 19.53 12.78 5.92
C ALA A 372 20.50 11.99 6.80
N GLU A 373 21.80 12.32 6.79
CA GLU A 373 22.81 11.54 7.51
C GLU A 373 22.54 11.52 9.01
N GLY A 374 22.43 10.31 9.58
CA GLY A 374 22.22 10.08 11.00
C GLY A 374 20.76 10.11 11.46
N VAL A 375 19.79 10.36 10.56
CA VAL A 375 18.37 10.33 10.91
C VAL A 375 17.91 8.93 11.28
N TYR A 376 17.13 8.83 12.36
CA TYR A 376 16.54 7.57 12.82
C TYR A 376 15.09 7.42 12.35
N VAL A 377 14.71 6.17 12.11
CA VAL A 377 13.33 5.75 11.84
C VAL A 377 13.01 4.52 12.68
N PHE A 378 11.85 4.50 13.34
CA PHE A 378 11.30 3.23 13.84
C PHE A 378 10.51 2.56 12.72
N SER A 379 10.68 1.26 12.53
CA SER A 379 10.06 0.52 11.43
C SER A 379 9.46 -0.80 11.91
N PRO A 380 8.19 -1.09 11.60
CA PRO A 380 7.55 -2.37 11.91
C PRO A 380 7.89 -3.47 10.88
N ASN A 381 8.50 -3.11 9.75
CA ASN A 381 8.80 -4.04 8.66
C ASN A 381 10.28 -4.43 8.60
N ASP A 382 10.58 -5.50 7.87
CA ASP A 382 11.96 -5.83 7.54
C ASP A 382 12.51 -4.86 6.48
N LEU A 383 13.84 -4.74 6.40
CA LEU A 383 14.47 -3.79 5.50
C LEU A 383 14.26 -4.21 4.04
N PHE A 384 13.97 -3.25 3.17
CA PHE A 384 13.94 -3.45 1.72
C PHE A 384 15.30 -3.91 1.17
N GLU A 385 16.39 -3.55 1.85
CA GLU A 385 17.74 -3.99 1.56
C GLU A 385 18.03 -5.45 1.99
N ASN A 386 17.13 -6.10 2.75
CA ASN A 386 17.34 -7.49 3.17
C ASN A 386 17.04 -8.47 2.02
N THR A 387 18.07 -8.83 1.26
CA THR A 387 17.98 -9.78 0.14
C THR A 387 17.65 -11.21 0.56
N LYS A 388 17.73 -11.54 1.86
CA LYS A 388 17.41 -12.87 2.38
C LYS A 388 15.93 -13.05 2.74
N ASN A 389 15.16 -11.96 2.78
CA ASN A 389 13.73 -12.04 3.06
C ASN A 389 12.96 -12.30 1.75
N ALA A 390 12.54 -13.55 1.56
CA ALA A 390 11.89 -13.98 0.32
C ALA A 390 10.61 -13.20 0.01
N GLU A 391 9.80 -12.86 1.01
CA GLU A 391 8.56 -12.11 0.80
C GLU A 391 8.85 -10.66 0.39
N VAL A 392 9.82 -10.02 1.04
CA VAL A 392 10.24 -8.67 0.65
C VAL A 392 10.78 -8.68 -0.78
N GLN A 393 11.62 -9.64 -1.16
CA GLN A 393 12.12 -9.75 -2.53
C GLN A 393 11.00 -10.02 -3.55
N LEU A 394 10.02 -10.85 -3.19
CA LEU A 394 8.84 -11.09 -4.01
C LEU A 394 8.06 -9.80 -4.26
N TYR A 395 7.74 -9.06 -3.20
CA TYR A 395 7.09 -7.75 -3.30
C TYR A 395 7.87 -6.79 -4.20
N LEU A 396 9.18 -6.63 -3.95
CA LEU A 396 10.02 -5.72 -4.73
C LEU A 396 10.06 -6.10 -6.21
N SER A 397 10.14 -7.40 -6.53
CA SER A 397 10.16 -7.88 -7.91
C SER A 397 8.86 -7.58 -8.66
N TRP A 398 7.71 -7.88 -8.05
CA TRP A 398 6.41 -7.62 -8.66
C TRP A 398 6.08 -6.14 -8.76
N LEU A 399 6.51 -5.34 -7.77
CA LEU A 399 6.39 -3.89 -7.83
C LEU A 399 7.12 -3.33 -9.07
N GLN A 400 8.34 -3.80 -9.36
CA GLN A 400 9.07 -3.38 -10.55
C GLN A 400 8.45 -3.90 -11.85
N GLN A 401 7.84 -5.09 -11.85
CA GLN A 401 7.15 -5.61 -13.04
C GLN A 401 5.93 -4.76 -13.41
N VAL A 402 5.12 -4.35 -12.43
CA VAL A 402 3.90 -3.58 -12.71
C VAL A 402 4.19 -2.09 -12.95
N LYS A 403 5.24 -1.56 -12.33
CA LYS A 403 5.67 -0.16 -12.45
C LYS A 403 7.19 -0.07 -12.31
N PRO A 404 7.94 -0.18 -13.43
CA PRO A 404 9.38 0.03 -13.42
C PRO A 404 9.75 1.39 -12.82
N GLY A 405 10.70 1.42 -11.90
CA GLY A 405 11.12 2.62 -11.18
C GLY A 405 10.23 2.99 -9.98
N ALA A 406 9.20 2.21 -9.65
CA ALA A 406 8.45 2.39 -8.41
C ALA A 406 9.37 2.27 -7.19
N ILE A 407 9.13 3.13 -6.19
CA ILE A 407 9.94 3.19 -4.98
C ILE A 407 9.16 2.51 -3.85
N PRO A 408 9.69 1.43 -3.24
CA PRO A 408 9.02 0.78 -2.13
C PRO A 408 9.06 1.66 -0.89
N ASN A 409 7.96 1.64 -0.14
CA ASN A 409 7.88 2.18 1.22
C ASN A 409 6.90 1.33 2.04
N TYR A 410 6.73 1.67 3.31
CA TYR A 410 5.91 0.86 4.21
C TYR A 410 4.43 0.85 3.81
N TYR A 411 3.87 1.95 3.27
CA TYR A 411 2.48 1.97 2.78
C TYR A 411 2.25 0.90 1.71
N GLY A 412 3.17 0.79 0.75
CA GLY A 412 3.11 -0.25 -0.28
C GLY A 412 3.29 -1.65 0.30
N LEU A 413 4.29 -1.84 1.17
CA LEU A 413 4.53 -3.16 1.78
C LEU A 413 3.32 -3.69 2.58
N PHE A 414 2.66 -2.83 3.36
CA PHE A 414 1.47 -3.22 4.09
C PHE A 414 0.23 -3.33 3.21
N ALA A 415 0.16 -2.61 2.08
CA ALA A 415 -0.89 -2.83 1.08
C ALA A 415 -0.74 -4.19 0.37
N TRP A 416 0.51 -4.58 0.07
CA TRP A 416 0.85 -5.93 -0.39
C TRP A 416 0.47 -6.99 0.65
N SER A 417 0.82 -6.76 1.91
CA SER A 417 0.46 -7.64 3.03
C SER A 417 -1.06 -7.78 3.23
N ALA A 418 -1.81 -6.68 3.08
CA ALA A 418 -3.28 -6.70 3.13
C ALA A 418 -3.88 -7.52 1.98
N ALA A 419 -3.34 -7.38 0.76
CA ALA A 419 -3.78 -8.17 -0.39
C ALA A 419 -3.48 -9.67 -0.22
N ARG A 420 -2.33 -10.01 0.36
CA ARG A 420 -2.02 -11.37 0.77
C ARG A 420 -3.02 -11.91 1.76
N LEU A 421 -3.27 -11.18 2.85
CA LEU A 421 -4.24 -11.59 3.86
C LEU A 421 -5.63 -11.83 3.25
N PHE A 422 -6.07 -10.93 2.36
CA PHE A 422 -7.32 -11.11 1.62
C PHE A 422 -7.34 -12.44 0.86
N VAL A 423 -6.33 -12.70 0.02
CA VAL A 423 -6.27 -13.90 -0.83
C VAL A 423 -6.23 -15.17 0.01
N GLU A 424 -5.41 -15.21 1.06
CA GLU A 424 -5.29 -16.37 1.94
C GLU A 424 -6.63 -16.70 2.62
N LYS A 425 -7.34 -15.69 3.15
CA LYS A 425 -8.65 -15.89 3.76
C LYS A 425 -9.71 -16.28 2.73
N ALA A 426 -9.70 -15.66 1.56
CA ALA A 426 -10.65 -15.95 0.50
C ALA A 426 -10.52 -17.39 -0.03
N ILE A 427 -9.29 -17.86 -0.25
CA ILE A 427 -9.00 -19.24 -0.67
C ILE A 427 -9.43 -20.25 0.42
N ALA A 428 -9.12 -19.97 1.69
CA ALA A 428 -9.50 -20.85 2.79
C ALA A 428 -11.03 -20.93 3.00
N LEU A 429 -11.76 -19.85 2.70
CA LEU A 429 -13.22 -19.82 2.76
C LEU A 429 -13.88 -20.60 1.62
N GLY A 430 -13.32 -20.53 0.41
CA GLY A 430 -13.86 -21.18 -0.79
C GLY A 430 -15.30 -20.71 -1.09
N GLY A 431 -16.21 -21.64 -1.32
CA GLY A 431 -17.64 -21.40 -1.58
C GLY A 431 -18.39 -20.70 -0.44
N ARG A 432 -17.80 -20.64 0.76
CA ARG A 432 -18.33 -19.87 1.89
C ARG A 432 -17.95 -18.40 1.85
N LEU A 433 -17.20 -17.94 0.83
CA LEU A 433 -16.75 -16.55 0.74
C LEU A 433 -17.92 -15.58 0.57
N SER A 434 -18.12 -14.74 1.58
CA SER A 434 -19.03 -13.61 1.60
C SER A 434 -18.35 -12.45 2.33
N ARG A 435 -18.93 -11.25 2.24
CA ARG A 435 -18.40 -10.11 3.03
C ARG A 435 -18.35 -10.44 4.52
N SER A 436 -19.41 -11.04 5.06
CA SER A 436 -19.50 -11.39 6.48
C SER A 436 -18.52 -12.48 6.90
N SER A 437 -18.36 -13.54 6.09
CA SER A 437 -17.43 -14.62 6.41
C SER A 437 -15.97 -14.18 6.28
N LEU A 438 -15.65 -13.27 5.35
CA LEU A 438 -14.33 -12.67 5.24
C LEU A 438 -14.01 -11.78 6.46
N VAL A 439 -14.94 -10.91 6.87
CA VAL A 439 -14.77 -10.08 8.09
C VAL A 439 -14.52 -10.97 9.31
N ALA A 440 -15.27 -12.06 9.47
CA ALA A 440 -15.07 -13.01 10.58
C ALA A 440 -13.70 -13.70 10.51
N ALA A 441 -13.27 -14.14 9.32
CA ALA A 441 -11.99 -14.82 9.11
C ALA A 441 -10.77 -13.90 9.29
N VAL A 442 -10.90 -12.61 8.95
CA VAL A 442 -9.86 -11.60 9.20
C VAL A 442 -9.78 -11.29 10.70
N ARG A 443 -10.93 -11.10 11.36
CA ARG A 443 -11.03 -10.85 12.80
C ARG A 443 -10.49 -11.98 13.67
N SER A 444 -10.27 -13.18 13.15
CA SER A 444 -9.63 -14.28 13.88
C SER A 444 -8.10 -14.30 13.74
N THR A 445 -7.47 -13.27 13.17
CA THR A 445 -6.03 -13.26 12.85
C THR A 445 -5.25 -12.44 13.88
N SER A 446 -4.50 -13.09 14.77
CA SER A 446 -3.81 -12.43 15.90
C SER A 446 -2.28 -12.36 15.79
N SER A 447 -1.67 -13.05 14.82
CA SER A 447 -0.21 -13.09 14.63
C SER A 447 0.14 -13.07 13.14
N TRP A 448 -0.26 -12.01 12.44
CA TRP A 448 -0.01 -11.83 11.01
C TRP A 448 1.37 -11.24 10.76
N THR A 449 2.26 -11.97 10.09
CA THR A 449 3.62 -11.49 9.76
C THR A 449 3.78 -11.08 8.29
N GLY A 450 2.76 -11.32 7.47
CA GLY A 450 2.86 -11.18 6.01
C GLY A 450 4.04 -11.98 5.48
N ASN A 451 4.13 -13.28 5.80
CA ASN A 451 5.26 -14.14 5.46
C ASN A 451 6.64 -13.63 5.92
N GLY A 452 6.68 -12.97 7.09
CA GLY A 452 7.92 -12.42 7.65
C GLY A 452 8.37 -11.10 7.03
N ALA A 453 7.55 -10.46 6.17
CA ALA A 453 7.83 -9.12 5.67
C ALA A 453 7.79 -8.06 6.78
N HIS A 454 7.05 -8.31 7.86
CA HIS A 454 6.97 -7.43 9.01
C HIS A 454 6.83 -8.22 10.32
N THR A 455 6.94 -7.51 11.46
CA THR A 455 6.65 -8.09 12.77
C THR A 455 5.21 -8.65 12.84
N ALA A 456 4.94 -9.54 13.79
CA ALA A 456 3.59 -10.05 14.01
C ALA A 456 2.62 -8.91 14.37
N MET A 457 1.48 -8.89 13.66
CA MET A 457 0.38 -7.94 13.81
C MET A 457 -0.85 -8.65 14.36
N ASN A 458 -1.51 -8.04 15.34
CA ASN A 458 -2.77 -8.53 15.87
C ASN A 458 -3.93 -7.84 15.14
N ILE A 459 -4.38 -8.43 14.04
CA ILE A 459 -5.47 -7.90 13.22
C ILE A 459 -6.82 -8.04 13.95
N ALA A 460 -6.96 -9.01 14.85
CA ALA A 460 -8.21 -9.37 15.52
C ALA A 460 -8.79 -8.22 16.36
N ASP A 461 -7.92 -7.58 17.14
CA ASP A 461 -8.27 -6.44 17.99
C ASP A 461 -7.64 -5.12 17.53
N GLY A 462 -6.79 -5.15 16.50
CA GLY A 462 -6.06 -4.01 15.94
C GLY A 462 -4.95 -3.48 16.84
N ALA A 463 -4.48 -4.25 17.83
CA ALA A 463 -3.49 -3.78 18.80
C ALA A 463 -2.14 -3.46 18.13
N THR A 464 -1.53 -2.36 18.59
CA THR A 464 -0.17 -1.95 18.18
C THR A 464 0.84 -3.04 18.52
N PRO A 465 1.76 -3.41 17.59
CA PRO A 465 2.77 -4.43 17.86
C PRO A 465 3.79 -3.95 18.91
N PRO A 466 4.21 -4.83 19.83
CA PRO A 466 5.23 -4.52 20.83
C PRO A 466 6.66 -4.53 20.26
N CYS A 467 6.83 -4.83 18.97
CA CYS A 467 8.12 -5.10 18.35
C CYS A 467 8.34 -4.20 17.13
N LEU A 468 9.53 -3.64 17.00
CA LEU A 468 9.94 -2.79 15.88
C LEU A 468 11.45 -2.87 15.67
N LYS A 469 11.91 -2.42 14.51
CA LYS A 469 13.31 -2.09 14.24
C LYS A 469 13.52 -0.61 14.48
N LEU A 470 14.70 -0.24 14.96
CA LEU A 470 15.20 1.13 14.80
C LEU A 470 16.26 1.09 13.71
N ILE A 471 16.05 1.87 12.65
CA ILE A 471 16.97 2.01 11.53
C ILE A 471 17.53 3.43 11.50
N GLN A 472 18.70 3.58 10.91
CA GLN A 472 19.39 4.86 10.75
C GLN A 472 19.95 4.97 9.34
N PHE A 473 19.81 6.14 8.71
CA PHE A 473 20.48 6.41 7.44
C PHE A 473 21.94 6.77 7.71
N LYS A 474 22.86 5.92 7.23
CA LYS A 474 24.30 6.09 7.42
C LYS A 474 25.09 5.60 6.23
N SER A 475 26.03 6.42 5.78
CA SER A 475 26.97 6.06 4.70
C SER A 475 26.23 5.62 3.43
N GLY A 476 25.18 6.36 3.06
CA GLY A 476 24.43 6.15 1.82
C GLY A 476 23.39 5.02 1.83
N ARG A 477 23.11 4.40 2.99
CA ARG A 477 22.08 3.35 3.10
C ARG A 477 21.37 3.36 4.45
N TRP A 478 20.15 2.83 4.48
CA TRP A 478 19.45 2.50 5.71
C TRP A 478 20.06 1.26 6.37
N GLN A 479 20.30 1.34 7.67
CA GLN A 479 20.90 0.25 8.44
C GLN A 479 20.14 0.07 9.74
N GLN A 480 19.84 -1.17 10.12
CA GLN A 480 19.30 -1.47 11.43
C GLN A 480 20.35 -1.19 12.51
N VAL A 481 19.96 -0.44 13.55
CA VAL A 481 20.80 -0.12 14.72
C VAL A 481 20.26 -0.73 16.01
N SER A 482 19.00 -1.16 16.03
CA SER A 482 18.43 -1.91 17.15
C SER A 482 18.96 -3.35 17.19
N PRO A 483 19.08 -3.97 18.37
CA PRO A 483 19.50 -5.37 18.50
C PRO A 483 18.43 -6.36 18.00
N GLY A 484 18.86 -7.60 17.73
CA GLY A 484 17.98 -8.70 17.33
C GLY A 484 17.40 -8.54 15.91
N ASN A 485 16.40 -9.36 15.56
CA ASN A 485 15.65 -9.14 14.32
C ASN A 485 14.67 -7.98 14.49
N TYR A 486 13.80 -8.07 15.50
CA TYR A 486 12.97 -6.97 15.98
C TYR A 486 13.27 -6.76 17.47
N MET A 487 13.33 -5.49 17.88
CA MET A 487 13.43 -5.11 19.27
C MET A 487 12.02 -5.02 19.87
N CYS A 488 11.76 -5.82 20.89
CA CYS A 488 10.44 -5.96 21.50
C CYS A 488 10.39 -5.37 22.92
N GLY A 489 9.21 -4.92 23.33
CA GLY A 489 8.96 -4.30 24.63
C GLY A 489 7.48 -4.34 25.01
N LYS A 490 7.00 -3.26 25.64
CA LYS A 490 5.60 -3.12 26.03
C LYS A 490 4.89 -2.13 25.13
N VAL A 491 3.57 -2.20 25.16
CA VAL A 491 2.68 -1.20 24.57
C VAL A 491 2.09 -0.36 25.69
N VAL A 492 2.20 0.96 25.57
CA VAL A 492 1.78 1.93 26.57
C VAL A 492 0.56 2.67 26.04
N ASN A 493 -0.49 2.77 26.86
CA ASN A 493 -1.62 3.64 26.55
C ASN A 493 -1.21 5.10 26.82
N SER A 494 -1.20 5.92 25.77
CA SER A 494 -0.89 7.36 25.81
C SER A 494 -2.04 8.21 26.33
N GLY A 495 -3.26 7.67 26.41
CA GLY A 495 -4.47 8.40 26.76
C GLY A 495 -4.93 9.42 25.71
N VAL A 496 -4.35 9.39 24.50
CA VAL A 496 -4.67 10.33 23.41
C VAL A 496 -5.14 9.54 22.18
N GLY A 497 -6.34 9.84 21.68
CA GLY A 497 -6.91 9.22 20.49
C GLY A 497 -7.35 7.76 20.68
N GLY A 498 -7.80 7.41 21.89
CA GLY A 498 -8.06 6.04 22.32
C GLY A 498 -9.46 5.73 22.77
#